data_AF-A0A941Y3T9-F1
#
_entry.id   AF-A0A941Y3T9-F1
#
_cell.length_a   1.000
_cell.length_b   1.000
_cell.length_c   1.000
_cell.angle_alpha   90.00
_cell.angle_beta   90.00
_cell.angle_gamma   90.00
#
_symmetry.space_group_name_H-M   'P 1'
#
loop_
_entity.id
_entity.type
_entity.pdbx_description
1 polymer ?
#
loop_
_entity_poly.entity_id
_entity_poly.type
_entity_poly.pdbx_seq_one_letter_code
_entity_poly.pdbx_strand_id
1 'polypeptide(L)'
;MIHELAAFEHASADCIVTESQLAAALFGDRPTVCGHVAEVHGQAAAGALWFHNFSTWDGVAGIYLEDLYVRPAFRRRGLGRAMLGTLARECVDNGYTRLSWAVLDWNVNAIATYDSIGGTPQNEWITYRLSGPALSELAEG
;
A
#
# COMPACT_ATOMS: atom_id res chain seq x y z
N MET A 1 11.62 6.98 -0.03
CA MET A 1 10.14 7.07 0.03
C MET A 1 9.55 6.27 1.18
N ILE A 2 9.85 4.96 1.39
CA ILE A 2 9.27 4.21 2.53
C ILE A 2 9.63 4.85 3.89
N HIS A 3 10.90 5.14 4.16
CA HIS A 3 11.27 5.87 5.39
C HIS A 3 10.67 7.30 5.46
N GLU A 4 10.41 7.94 4.31
CA GLU A 4 9.74 9.26 4.27
C GLU A 4 8.25 9.15 4.62
N LEU A 5 7.60 8.04 4.23
CA LEU A 5 6.24 7.68 4.61
C LEU A 5 6.18 7.38 6.11
N ALA A 6 7.06 6.50 6.62
CA ALA A 6 7.13 6.19 8.04
C ALA A 6 7.33 7.43 8.92
N ALA A 7 8.16 8.38 8.47
CA ALA A 7 8.33 9.66 9.15
C ALA A 7 7.06 10.53 9.12
N PHE A 8 6.34 10.56 7.99
CA PHE A 8 5.06 11.23 7.88
C PHE A 8 3.99 10.59 8.78
N GLU A 9 4.06 9.28 8.98
CA GLU A 9 3.12 8.50 9.80
C GLU A 9 3.49 8.43 11.29
N HIS A 10 4.54 9.15 11.71
CA HIS A 10 5.07 9.14 13.08
C HIS A 10 5.56 7.76 13.56
N ALA A 11 5.98 6.90 12.63
CA ALA A 11 6.40 5.51 12.86
C ALA A 11 7.84 5.22 12.40
N SER A 12 8.71 6.25 12.33
CA SER A 12 10.11 6.06 11.87
C SER A 12 10.87 4.99 12.64
N ALA A 13 10.63 4.86 13.95
CA ALA A 13 11.32 3.89 14.81
C ALA A 13 10.93 2.45 14.50
N ASP A 14 9.73 2.23 13.96
CA ASP A 14 9.21 0.90 13.61
C ASP A 14 9.61 0.48 12.19
N CYS A 15 10.04 1.44 11.37
CA CYS A 15 10.44 1.24 9.98
C CYS A 15 11.88 0.74 9.88
N ILE A 16 12.05 -0.57 10.12
CA ILE A 16 13.36 -1.24 10.11
C ILE A 16 13.76 -1.85 8.76
N VAL A 17 12.98 -1.59 7.71
CA VAL A 17 13.22 -2.15 6.37
C VAL A 17 14.59 -1.72 5.84
N THR A 18 15.32 -2.64 5.23
CA THR A 18 16.59 -2.36 4.57
C THR A 18 16.46 -2.38 3.04
N GLU A 19 17.40 -1.75 2.35
CA GLU A 19 17.44 -1.77 0.88
C GLU A 19 17.54 -3.21 0.31
N SER A 20 18.32 -4.09 0.96
CA SER A 20 18.46 -5.48 0.52
C SER A 20 17.18 -6.28 0.69
N GLN A 21 16.44 -6.07 1.79
CA GLN A 21 15.13 -6.69 2.00
C GLN A 21 14.12 -6.21 0.96
N LEU A 22 14.09 -4.89 0.70
CA LEU A 22 13.19 -4.31 -0.29
C LEU A 22 13.52 -4.80 -1.71
N ALA A 23 14.80 -4.86 -2.07
CA ALA A 23 15.25 -5.36 -3.36
C ALA A 23 14.87 -6.83 -3.55
N ALA A 24 15.03 -7.67 -2.53
CA ALA A 24 14.60 -9.06 -2.56
C ALA A 24 13.07 -9.18 -2.72
N ALA A 25 12.30 -8.33 -2.01
CA ALA A 25 10.84 -8.33 -2.08
C ALA A 25 10.29 -7.87 -3.46
N LEU A 26 10.96 -6.94 -4.13
CA LEU A 26 10.56 -6.39 -5.43
C LEU A 26 11.11 -7.18 -6.63
N PHE A 27 12.32 -7.72 -6.52
CA PHE A 27 13.10 -8.20 -7.66
C PHE A 27 13.73 -9.59 -7.45
N GLY A 28 13.45 -10.26 -6.34
CA GLY A 28 13.90 -11.64 -6.12
C GLY A 28 13.21 -12.64 -7.05
N ASP A 29 13.64 -13.90 -7.02
CA ASP A 29 13.07 -14.98 -7.87
C ASP A 29 11.57 -15.19 -7.67
N ARG A 30 11.07 -14.84 -6.47
CA ARG A 30 9.65 -14.83 -6.11
C ARG A 30 9.32 -13.49 -5.47
N PRO A 31 9.04 -12.44 -6.28
CA PRO A 31 8.68 -11.14 -5.74
C PRO A 31 7.45 -11.23 -4.83
N THR A 32 7.55 -10.65 -3.65
CA THR A 32 6.45 -10.59 -2.67
C THR A 32 5.56 -9.38 -2.91
N VAL A 33 6.14 -8.29 -3.43
CA VAL A 33 5.45 -7.03 -3.70
C VAL A 33 5.80 -6.52 -5.09
N CYS A 34 4.86 -5.79 -5.67
CA CYS A 34 5.04 -5.01 -6.87
C CYS A 34 5.17 -3.52 -6.52
N GLY A 35 5.81 -2.74 -7.39
CA GLY A 35 6.07 -1.33 -7.15
C GLY A 35 5.84 -0.45 -8.38
N HIS A 36 5.24 0.72 -8.17
CA HIS A 36 5.19 1.80 -9.16
C HIS A 36 5.87 3.05 -8.63
N VAL A 37 6.56 3.76 -9.52
CA VAL A 37 7.14 5.09 -9.24
C VAL A 37 6.59 6.07 -10.27
N ALA A 38 6.10 7.21 -9.80
CA ALA A 38 5.77 8.33 -10.65
C ALA A 38 6.94 9.32 -10.65
N GLU A 39 7.40 9.71 -11.83
CA GLU A 39 8.47 10.68 -12.00
C GLU A 39 7.92 12.02 -12.50
N VAL A 40 8.45 13.12 -11.94
CA VAL A 40 8.16 14.48 -12.39
C VAL A 40 9.49 15.19 -12.63
N HIS A 41 9.76 15.57 -13.88
CA HIS A 41 11.03 16.16 -14.30
C HIS A 41 12.27 15.32 -13.90
N GLY A 42 12.18 14.00 -14.07
CA GLY A 42 13.26 13.05 -13.74
C GLY A 42 13.48 12.81 -12.25
N GLN A 43 12.57 13.29 -11.38
CA GLN A 43 12.61 13.04 -9.95
C GLN A 43 11.49 12.10 -9.54
N ALA A 44 11.81 11.05 -8.78
CA ALA A 44 10.81 10.20 -8.14
C ALA A 44 9.94 11.05 -7.20
N ALA A 45 8.68 11.25 -7.59
CA ALA A 45 7.73 12.16 -6.98
C ALA A 45 6.68 11.43 -6.13
N ALA A 46 6.31 10.22 -6.53
CA ALA A 46 5.43 9.35 -5.77
C ALA A 46 5.80 7.88 -5.95
N GLY A 47 5.44 7.05 -4.97
CA GLY A 47 5.62 5.61 -5.00
C GLY A 47 4.38 4.88 -4.52
N ALA A 48 4.14 3.69 -5.04
CA ALA A 48 3.19 2.74 -4.51
C ALA A 48 3.82 1.35 -4.40
N LEU A 49 3.58 0.66 -3.28
CA LEU A 49 3.88 -0.76 -3.08
C LEU A 49 2.59 -1.52 -2.86
N TRP A 50 2.45 -2.65 -3.53
CA TRP A 50 1.22 -3.43 -3.49
C TRP A 50 1.50 -4.91 -3.71
N PHE A 51 0.55 -5.76 -3.37
CA PHE A 51 0.61 -7.19 -3.60
C PHE A 51 -0.77 -7.75 -3.94
N HIS A 52 -0.80 -8.96 -4.48
CA HIS A 52 -2.07 -9.63 -4.75
C HIS A 52 -2.67 -10.20 -3.47
N ASN A 53 -3.97 -9.96 -3.27
CA ASN A 53 -4.78 -10.68 -2.29
C ASN A 53 -5.83 -11.53 -3.02
N PHE A 54 -6.62 -12.31 -2.28
CA PHE A 54 -7.66 -13.16 -2.86
C PHE A 54 -8.95 -13.03 -2.08
N SER A 55 -10.06 -12.82 -2.79
CA SER A 55 -11.40 -12.84 -2.20
C SER A 55 -12.00 -14.22 -2.37
N THR A 56 -12.19 -14.96 -1.28
CA THR A 56 -12.89 -16.25 -1.32
C THR A 56 -14.37 -16.11 -1.69
N TRP A 57 -14.93 -14.91 -1.59
CA TRP A 57 -16.32 -14.63 -1.95
C TRP A 57 -16.49 -14.26 -3.43
N ASP A 58 -15.46 -13.65 -4.04
CA ASP A 58 -15.50 -13.31 -5.48
C ASP A 58 -14.82 -14.38 -6.34
N GLY A 59 -14.02 -15.26 -5.73
CA GLY A 59 -13.32 -16.34 -6.42
C GLY A 59 -12.15 -15.87 -7.30
N VAL A 60 -11.74 -14.60 -7.20
CA VAL A 60 -10.66 -14.02 -7.99
C VAL A 60 -9.69 -13.22 -7.10
N ALA A 61 -8.51 -12.96 -7.65
CA ALA A 61 -7.53 -12.11 -7.00
C ALA A 61 -7.98 -10.64 -6.96
N GLY A 62 -7.30 -9.88 -6.10
CA GLY A 62 -7.39 -8.44 -5.96
C GLY A 62 -6.01 -7.84 -5.77
N ILE A 63 -5.96 -6.52 -5.61
CA ILE A 63 -4.76 -5.81 -5.17
C ILE A 63 -4.98 -5.31 -3.75
N TYR A 64 -4.01 -5.55 -2.88
CA TYR A 64 -3.85 -4.81 -1.64
C TYR A 64 -2.70 -3.80 -1.82
N LEU A 65 -3.02 -2.53 -1.71
CA LEU A 65 -2.08 -1.42 -1.73
C LEU A 65 -1.55 -1.22 -0.30
N GLU A 66 -0.27 -1.56 -0.10
CA GLU A 66 0.43 -1.44 1.17
C GLU A 66 0.82 0.01 1.44
N ASP A 67 1.60 0.60 0.54
CA ASP A 67 2.09 1.97 0.68
C ASP A 67 1.65 2.81 -0.51
N LEU A 68 1.15 4.03 -0.24
CA LEU A 68 1.02 5.09 -1.23
C LEU A 68 1.59 6.38 -0.66
N TYR A 69 2.66 6.88 -1.29
CA TYR A 69 3.32 8.10 -0.83
C TYR A 69 3.57 9.07 -1.97
N VAL A 70 3.19 10.33 -1.75
CA VAL A 70 3.55 11.46 -2.61
C VAL A 70 4.44 12.40 -1.81
N ARG A 71 5.64 12.65 -2.32
CA ARG A 71 6.61 13.57 -1.69
C ARG A 71 6.00 14.96 -1.53
N PRO A 72 6.24 15.67 -0.40
CA PRO A 72 5.60 16.93 -0.09
C PRO A 72 5.65 17.98 -1.22
N ALA A 73 6.78 18.12 -1.90
CA ALA A 73 6.98 19.07 -3.00
C ALA A 73 6.08 18.82 -4.25
N PHE A 74 5.53 17.61 -4.37
CA PHE A 74 4.71 17.17 -5.50
C PHE A 74 3.25 16.91 -5.13
N ARG A 75 2.85 17.17 -3.88
CA ARG A 75 1.45 17.02 -3.43
C ARG A 75 0.53 18.03 -4.13
N ARG A 76 -0.76 17.74 -4.13
CA ARG A 76 -1.83 18.53 -4.80
C ARG A 76 -1.69 18.64 -6.32
N ARG A 77 -0.94 17.74 -6.95
CA ARG A 77 -0.80 17.61 -8.42
C ARG A 77 -1.55 16.40 -9.00
N GLY A 78 -2.42 15.77 -8.21
CA GLY A 78 -3.19 14.59 -8.64
C GLY A 78 -2.42 13.26 -8.67
N LEU A 79 -1.15 13.23 -8.23
CA LEU A 79 -0.31 12.01 -8.30
C LEU A 79 -0.87 10.82 -7.53
N GLY A 80 -1.44 11.03 -6.32
CA GLY A 80 -2.06 9.96 -5.54
C GLY A 80 -3.25 9.33 -6.27
N ARG A 81 -4.15 10.18 -6.80
CA ARG A 81 -5.28 9.73 -7.63
C ARG A 81 -4.83 9.03 -8.91
N ALA A 82 -3.77 9.53 -9.56
CA ALA A 82 -3.22 8.90 -10.75
C ALA A 82 -2.66 7.50 -10.45
N MET A 83 -1.97 7.34 -9.32
CA MET A 83 -1.45 6.05 -8.86
C MET A 83 -2.57 5.05 -8.57
N LEU A 84 -3.61 5.47 -7.82
CA LEU A 84 -4.80 4.65 -7.57
C LEU A 84 -5.50 4.25 -8.87
N GLY A 85 -5.61 5.18 -9.81
CA GLY A 85 -6.16 4.89 -11.14
C GLY A 85 -5.32 3.89 -11.94
N THR A 86 -4.00 3.88 -11.78
CA THR A 86 -3.12 2.86 -12.37
C THR A 86 -3.39 1.49 -11.77
N LEU A 87 -3.47 1.37 -10.45
CA LEU A 87 -3.78 0.10 -9.79
C LEU A 87 -5.19 -0.40 -10.10
N ALA A 88 -6.17 0.51 -10.19
CA ALA A 88 -7.53 0.15 -10.59
C ALA A 88 -7.58 -0.40 -12.03
N ARG A 89 -6.77 0.15 -12.96
CA ARG A 89 -6.63 -0.42 -14.30
C ARG A 89 -6.01 -1.81 -14.26
N GLU A 90 -4.95 -2.01 -13.48
CA GLU A 90 -4.33 -3.32 -13.27
C GLU A 90 -5.37 -4.35 -12.78
N CYS A 91 -6.24 -3.96 -11.84
CA CYS A 91 -7.34 -4.82 -11.41
C CYS A 91 -8.28 -5.18 -12.56
N VAL A 92 -8.78 -4.18 -13.30
CA VAL A 92 -9.74 -4.39 -14.39
C VAL A 92 -9.15 -5.25 -15.51
N ASP A 93 -7.93 -4.96 -15.94
CA ASP A 93 -7.28 -5.63 -17.07
C ASP A 93 -7.00 -7.12 -16.78
N ASN A 94 -6.81 -7.48 -15.51
CA ASN A 94 -6.59 -8.86 -15.07
C ASN A 94 -7.87 -9.55 -14.53
N GLY A 95 -9.03 -8.91 -14.60
CA GLY A 95 -10.29 -9.47 -14.08
C GLY A 95 -10.37 -9.56 -12.55
N TYR A 96 -9.57 -8.78 -11.84
CA TYR A 96 -9.62 -8.66 -10.40
C TYR A 96 -10.77 -7.76 -9.96
N THR A 97 -11.44 -8.11 -8.87
CA THR A 97 -12.66 -7.41 -8.45
C THR A 97 -12.45 -6.32 -7.42
N ARG A 98 -11.29 -6.28 -6.76
CA ARG A 98 -11.04 -5.39 -5.61
C ARG A 98 -9.65 -4.76 -5.64
N LEU A 99 -9.62 -3.48 -5.28
CA LEU A 99 -8.44 -2.76 -4.82
C LEU A 99 -8.71 -2.35 -3.37
N SER A 100 -7.86 -2.76 -2.44
CA SER A 100 -8.03 -2.50 -1.00
C SER A 100 -6.78 -1.87 -0.41
N TRP A 101 -6.94 -1.06 0.63
CA TRP A 101 -5.84 -0.41 1.35
C TRP A 101 -6.29 -0.04 2.76
N ALA A 102 -5.32 0.21 3.63
CA ALA A 102 -5.54 0.82 4.93
C ALA A 102 -5.18 2.31 4.90
N VAL A 103 -5.73 3.07 5.84
CA VAL A 103 -5.37 4.48 6.06
C VAL A 103 -5.42 4.76 7.55
N LEU A 104 -4.47 5.55 8.04
CA LEU A 104 -4.52 6.05 9.41
C LEU A 104 -5.69 7.03 9.56
N ASP A 105 -6.46 6.87 10.62
CA ASP A 105 -7.71 7.60 10.89
C ASP A 105 -7.54 9.13 10.91
N TRP A 106 -6.38 9.61 11.35
CA TRP A 106 -6.04 11.03 11.39
C TRP A 106 -5.69 11.62 10.02
N ASN A 107 -5.43 10.80 9.00
CA ASN A 107 -5.00 11.25 7.68
C ASN A 107 -6.19 11.69 6.81
N VAL A 108 -6.90 12.72 7.27
CA VAL A 108 -8.11 13.28 6.65
C VAL A 108 -7.95 13.64 5.17
N ASN A 109 -6.74 14.05 4.75
CA ASN A 109 -6.46 14.40 3.36
C ASN A 109 -6.42 13.17 2.45
N ALA A 110 -5.85 12.06 2.93
CA ALA A 110 -5.86 10.79 2.21
C ALA A 110 -7.29 10.23 2.15
N ILE A 111 -8.01 10.23 3.28
CA ILE A 111 -9.41 9.81 3.36
C ILE A 111 -10.27 10.58 2.35
N ALA A 112 -10.19 11.91 2.33
CA ALA A 112 -10.94 12.72 1.36
C ALA A 112 -10.60 12.38 -0.10
N THR A 113 -9.34 12.01 -0.38
CA THR A 113 -8.94 11.55 -1.72
C THR A 113 -9.59 10.21 -2.04
N TYR A 114 -9.60 9.26 -1.09
CA TYR A 114 -10.21 7.94 -1.24
C TYR A 114 -11.73 8.02 -1.44
N ASP A 115 -12.42 8.84 -0.64
CA ASP A 115 -13.86 9.07 -0.79
C ASP A 115 -14.18 9.66 -2.18
N SER A 116 -13.36 10.61 -2.65
CA SER A 116 -13.56 11.27 -3.95
C SER A 116 -13.44 10.34 -5.15
N ILE A 117 -12.79 9.18 -4.99
CA ILE A 117 -12.66 8.16 -6.04
C ILE A 117 -13.64 6.99 -5.86
N GLY A 118 -14.59 7.11 -4.93
CA GLY A 118 -15.57 6.06 -4.64
C GLY A 118 -15.07 4.95 -3.73
N GLY A 119 -13.93 5.16 -3.05
CA GLY A 119 -13.49 4.28 -1.97
C GLY A 119 -14.50 4.31 -0.81
N THR A 120 -14.71 3.17 -0.15
CA THR A 120 -15.61 3.06 0.99
C THR A 120 -14.92 2.33 2.14
N PRO A 121 -14.98 2.85 3.38
CA PRO A 121 -14.37 2.19 4.52
C PRO A 121 -15.13 0.92 4.89
N GLN A 122 -14.39 -0.15 5.21
CA GLN A 122 -14.96 -1.45 5.59
C GLN A 122 -15.10 -1.56 7.12
N ASN A 123 -15.95 -0.71 7.71
CA ASN A 123 -16.04 -0.52 9.17
C ASN A 123 -16.53 -1.73 9.97
N GLU A 124 -17.09 -2.74 9.31
CA GLU A 124 -17.53 -3.98 9.95
C GLU A 124 -16.35 -4.94 10.24
N TRP A 125 -15.19 -4.70 9.64
CA TRP A 125 -14.01 -5.54 9.76
C TRP A 125 -12.96 -4.88 10.66
N ILE A 126 -12.59 -5.58 11.74
CA ILE A 126 -11.51 -5.14 12.64
C ILE A 126 -10.25 -5.89 12.26
N THR A 127 -9.19 -5.17 11.90
CA THR A 127 -7.87 -5.77 11.64
C THR A 127 -7.24 -6.21 12.95
N TYR A 128 -7.04 -7.53 13.09
CA TYR A 128 -6.22 -8.11 14.15
C TYR A 128 -4.80 -8.36 13.64
N ARG A 129 -3.80 -8.14 14.50
CA ARG A 129 -2.40 -8.43 14.21
C ARG A 129 -1.79 -9.20 15.38
N LEU A 130 -1.17 -10.33 15.07
CA LEU A 130 -0.29 -11.05 15.98
C LEU A 130 1.15 -10.91 15.46
N SER A 131 2.06 -10.43 16.31
CA SER A 131 3.43 -10.12 15.91
C SER A 131 4.39 -10.27 17.09
N GLY A 132 5.69 -10.41 16.81
CA GLY A 132 6.72 -10.50 17.84
C GLY A 132 6.62 -11.79 18.66
N PRO A 133 6.97 -11.76 19.97
CA PRO A 133 7.01 -12.95 20.82
C PRO A 133 5.71 -13.76 20.82
N ALA A 134 4.56 -13.08 20.87
CA ALA A 134 3.25 -13.75 20.89
C ALA A 134 2.97 -14.57 19.61
N LEU A 135 3.52 -14.15 18.46
CA LEU A 135 3.44 -14.94 17.22
C LEU A 135 4.28 -16.21 17.33
N SER A 136 5.52 -16.09 17.84
CA SER A 136 6.41 -17.23 18.04
C SER A 136 5.84 -18.23 19.04
N GLU A 137 5.31 -17.76 20.16
CA GLU A 137 4.69 -18.60 21.19
C GLU A 137 3.48 -19.38 20.66
N LEU A 138 2.62 -18.75 19.85
CA LEU A 138 1.49 -19.45 19.23
C LEU A 138 1.96 -20.55 18.26
N ALA A 139 3.09 -20.36 17.58
CA ALA A 139 3.63 -21.35 16.64
C ALA A 139 4.23 -22.59 17.33
N GLU A 140 4.56 -22.49 18.62
CA GLU A 140 5.12 -23.58 19.42
C GLU A 140 4.05 -24.44 20.13
N GLY A 141 2.79 -23.98 20.17
CA GLY A 141 1.65 -24.68 20.77
C GLY A 141 0.91 -25.59 19.81
#